data_AF-A0AAU9P5R9-F1
#
_entry.id   AF-A0AAU9P5R9-F1
#
_cell.length_a   1.000
_cell.length_b   1.000
_cell.length_c   1.000
_cell.angle_alpha   90.00
_cell.angle_beta   90.00
_cell.angle_gamma   90.00
#
_symmetry.space_group_name_H-M   'P 1'
#
loop_
_entity.id
_entity.type
_entity.pdbx_description
1 polymer ?
#
loop_
_entity_poly.entity_id
_entity_poly.type
_entity_poly.pdbx_seq_one_letter_code
_entity_poly.pdbx_strand_id
1 'polypeptide(L)'
;MRGCLHRKMHSLTMSFANSTIIKDHLLVDIDRLVRLNLDSWTGRILLMEEAKKITFELTMKQLLSIDPCEWTEKLRKIYMRVIEGFFCIPSPIFSITYRRAIKSRKRVAEALSLVVRERRKESEKGLKKNDMLAALFDSNGCGGGDGGGAGFTDDEIVDFLVSLLVAGYDTTSTTMTLAVKFITDTPLALAQLKDEHDEIRARKAASASLEWVDYKSMPFTQCVINETLRVSNIISGVFRRAMKDVDIKGYTIPRGSKVFTSLRAVHLSQDNFKDARVFDPWRWEKTSDPTKFHAIWGRAKEMSGL
;
A
#
# COMPACT_ATOMS: atom_id res chain seq x y z
N MET A 1 -13.53 -2.69 -11.14
CA MET A 1 -13.87 -1.37 -11.73
C MET A 1 -13.26 -1.29 -13.12
N ARG A 2 -13.97 -0.79 -14.14
CA ARG A 2 -13.44 -0.54 -15.49
C ARG A 2 -13.85 0.86 -15.94
N GLY A 3 -13.13 1.44 -16.91
CA GLY A 3 -13.54 2.69 -17.56
C GLY A 3 -13.27 3.98 -16.76
N CYS A 4 -14.17 4.97 -16.89
CA CYS A 4 -14.04 6.30 -16.29
C CYS A 4 -13.79 6.26 -14.78
N LEU A 5 -14.59 5.45 -14.06
CA LEU A 5 -14.53 5.36 -12.59
C LEU A 5 -13.15 4.91 -12.10
N HIS A 6 -12.61 3.85 -12.71
CA HIS A 6 -11.25 3.39 -12.40
C HIS A 6 -10.19 4.47 -12.69
N ARG A 7 -10.28 5.17 -13.83
CA ARG A 7 -9.35 6.25 -14.16
C ARG A 7 -9.40 7.38 -13.15
N LYS A 8 -10.59 7.80 -12.72
CA LYS A 8 -10.75 8.87 -11.73
C LYS A 8 -10.24 8.46 -10.35
N MET A 9 -10.62 7.28 -9.87
CA MET A 9 -10.15 6.76 -8.58
C MET A 9 -8.62 6.59 -8.59
N HIS A 10 -8.06 6.06 -9.66
CA HIS A 10 -6.60 5.96 -9.83
C HIS A 10 -5.93 7.34 -9.86
N SER A 11 -6.51 8.31 -10.58
CA SER A 11 -6.00 9.69 -10.62
C SER A 11 -5.99 10.34 -9.24
N LEU A 12 -7.05 10.14 -8.46
CA LEU A 12 -7.15 10.65 -7.09
C LEU A 12 -6.12 9.98 -6.18
N THR A 13 -5.99 8.65 -6.20
CA THR A 13 -4.94 7.95 -5.45
C THR A 13 -3.55 8.47 -5.82
N MET A 14 -3.26 8.66 -7.11
CA MET A 14 -1.97 9.17 -7.56
C MET A 14 -1.71 10.62 -7.14
N SER A 15 -2.76 11.46 -7.10
CA SER A 15 -2.66 12.83 -6.58
C SER A 15 -2.26 12.83 -5.10
N PHE A 16 -2.80 11.91 -4.30
CA PHE A 16 -2.43 11.77 -2.87
C PHE A 16 -1.09 11.10 -2.65
N ALA A 17 -0.64 10.27 -3.59
CA ALA A 17 0.71 9.72 -3.63
C ALA A 17 1.73 10.66 -4.31
N ASN A 18 1.36 11.91 -4.59
CA ASN A 18 2.27 12.89 -5.18
C ASN A 18 3.31 13.36 -4.15
N SER A 19 4.54 13.60 -4.61
CA SER A 19 5.70 13.88 -3.78
C SER A 19 5.54 15.10 -2.86
N THR A 20 4.71 16.08 -3.21
CA THR A 20 4.46 17.26 -2.37
C THR A 20 3.62 16.92 -1.14
N ILE A 21 2.50 16.21 -1.30
CA ILE A 21 1.67 15.75 -0.18
C ILE A 21 2.44 14.74 0.70
N ILE A 22 3.24 13.88 0.06
CA ILE A 22 4.11 12.94 0.77
C ILE A 22 5.15 13.70 1.63
N LYS A 23 5.79 14.72 1.05
CA LYS A 23 6.85 15.49 1.69
C LYS A 23 6.35 16.31 2.88
N ASP A 24 5.20 16.96 2.73
CA ASP A 24 4.79 18.02 3.66
C ASP A 24 3.94 17.49 4.83
N HIS A 25 3.22 16.38 4.65
CA HIS A 25 2.31 15.85 5.69
C HIS A 25 2.58 14.38 6.02
N LEU A 26 2.78 13.54 5.01
CA LEU A 26 2.84 12.10 5.24
C LEU A 26 4.07 11.69 6.05
N LEU A 27 5.25 12.23 5.75
CA LEU A 27 6.47 11.85 6.48
C LEU A 27 6.38 12.13 7.98
N VAL A 28 5.77 13.26 8.34
CA VAL A 28 5.57 13.66 9.75
C VAL A 28 4.62 12.70 10.45
N ASP A 29 3.51 12.34 9.80
CA ASP A 29 2.58 11.36 10.36
C ASP A 29 3.20 9.96 10.48
N ILE A 30 4.02 9.54 9.51
CA ILE A 30 4.77 8.28 9.58
C ILE A 30 5.71 8.28 10.79
N ASP A 31 6.59 9.28 10.91
CA ASP A 31 7.58 9.34 12.01
C ASP A 31 6.87 9.38 13.37
N ARG A 32 5.81 10.19 13.51
CA ARG A 32 5.00 10.27 14.73
C ARG A 32 4.35 8.93 15.09
N LEU A 33 3.66 8.29 14.16
CA LEU A 33 2.92 7.04 14.43
C LEU A 33 3.87 5.85 14.65
N VAL A 34 5.00 5.81 13.94
CA VAL A 34 6.03 4.79 14.16
C VAL A 34 6.62 4.95 15.55
N ARG A 35 7.02 6.16 15.96
CA ARG A 35 7.55 6.41 17.32
C ARG A 35 6.53 6.07 18.40
N LEU A 36 5.29 6.54 18.24
CA LEU A 36 4.20 6.25 19.19
C LEU A 36 4.03 4.74 19.43
N ASN A 37 4.13 3.93 18.37
CA ASN A 37 4.03 2.48 18.51
C ASN A 37 5.30 1.87 19.08
N LEU A 38 6.50 2.27 18.62
CA LEU A 38 7.77 1.76 19.14
C LEU A 38 7.93 2.05 20.65
N ASP A 39 7.55 3.24 21.11
CA ASP A 39 7.61 3.63 22.52
C ASP A 39 6.66 2.81 23.40
N SER A 40 5.61 2.21 22.81
CA SER A 40 4.66 1.34 23.51
C SER A 40 5.11 -0.12 23.62
N TRP A 41 6.16 -0.51 22.90
CA TRP A 41 6.63 -1.90 22.87
C TRP A 41 7.34 -2.27 24.18
N THR A 42 6.95 -3.39 24.78
CA THR A 42 7.57 -3.90 26.00
C THR A 42 7.93 -5.38 25.84
N GLY A 43 9.18 -5.73 26.11
CA GLY A 43 9.65 -7.12 26.06
C GLY A 43 9.51 -7.77 24.68
N ARG A 44 8.76 -8.87 24.61
CA ARG A 44 8.53 -9.63 23.36
C ARG A 44 7.24 -9.19 22.69
N ILE A 45 7.33 -8.87 21.41
CA ILE A 45 6.20 -8.44 20.58
C ILE A 45 5.93 -9.42 19.44
N LEU A 46 4.71 -9.40 18.92
CA LEU A 46 4.37 -10.04 17.65
C LEU A 46 4.52 -8.99 16.54
N LEU A 47 5.69 -8.95 15.91
CA LEU A 47 6.04 -7.89 14.96
C LEU A 47 5.01 -7.69 13.83
N MET A 48 4.43 -8.76 13.30
CA MET A 48 3.41 -8.65 12.25
C MET A 48 2.15 -7.94 12.74
N GLU A 49 1.74 -8.15 13.99
CA GLU A 49 0.58 -7.46 14.58
C GLU A 49 0.86 -5.98 14.80
N GLU A 50 2.06 -5.65 15.26
CA GLU A 50 2.50 -4.26 15.44
C GLU A 50 2.66 -3.52 14.10
N ALA A 51 3.26 -4.16 13.09
CA ALA A 51 3.36 -3.59 11.75
C ALA A 51 1.97 -3.36 11.12
N LYS A 52 1.03 -4.29 11.34
CA LYS A 52 -0.37 -4.14 10.94
C LYS A 52 -1.04 -2.96 11.66
N LYS A 53 -0.82 -2.81 12.97
CA LYS A 53 -1.34 -1.68 13.74
C LYS A 53 -0.84 -0.35 13.19
N ILE A 54 0.47 -0.17 13.05
CA ILE A 54 1.09 1.05 12.50
C ILE A 54 0.51 1.41 11.12
N THR A 55 0.46 0.44 10.21
CA THR A 55 -0.01 0.69 8.83
C THR A 55 -1.51 0.97 8.75
N PHE A 56 -2.32 0.36 9.62
CA PHE A 56 -3.74 0.67 9.72
C PHE A 56 -3.96 2.10 10.21
N GLU A 57 -3.28 2.47 11.30
CA GLU A 57 -3.34 3.80 11.91
C GLU A 57 -2.90 4.88 10.93
N LEU A 58 -1.80 4.66 10.21
CA LEU A 58 -1.34 5.56 9.16
C LEU A 58 -2.38 5.71 8.04
N THR A 59 -2.96 4.61 7.59
CA THR A 59 -3.98 4.65 6.53
C THR A 59 -5.23 5.40 6.99
N MET A 60 -5.68 5.19 8.23
CA MET A 60 -6.81 5.92 8.82
C MET A 60 -6.51 7.42 8.95
N LYS A 61 -5.28 7.78 9.34
CA LYS A 61 -4.83 9.17 9.41
C LYS A 61 -4.84 9.83 8.04
N GLN A 62 -4.28 9.18 7.02
CA GLN A 62 -4.22 9.71 5.65
C GLN A 62 -5.59 9.83 4.98
N LEU A 63 -6.45 8.83 5.15
CA LEU A 63 -7.73 8.79 4.45
C LEU A 63 -8.78 9.68 5.11
N LEU A 64 -8.79 9.75 6.44
CA LEU A 64 -9.91 10.29 7.22
C LEU A 64 -9.50 11.33 8.28
N SER A 65 -8.20 11.64 8.43
CA SER A 65 -7.67 12.48 9.50
C SER A 65 -8.09 11.99 10.90
N ILE A 66 -8.11 10.68 11.12
CA ILE A 66 -8.43 10.06 12.41
C ILE A 66 -7.15 9.55 13.05
N ASP A 67 -6.85 10.05 14.26
CA ASP A 67 -5.73 9.58 15.07
C ASP A 67 -6.05 8.26 15.80
N PRO A 68 -5.03 7.50 16.23
CA PRO A 68 -5.22 6.23 16.94
C PRO A 68 -6.09 6.40 18.18
N CYS A 69 -7.14 5.59 18.26
CA CYS A 69 -8.05 5.51 19.40
C CYS A 69 -8.72 4.13 19.51
N GLU A 70 -9.45 3.90 20.60
CA GLU A 70 -10.14 2.64 20.85
C GLU A 70 -11.08 2.23 19.70
N TRP A 71 -11.74 3.20 19.05
CA TRP A 71 -12.61 2.94 17.91
C TRP A 71 -11.82 2.45 16.69
N THR A 72 -10.69 3.09 16.34
CA THR A 72 -9.84 2.65 15.22
C THR A 72 -9.28 1.26 15.45
N GLU A 73 -8.92 0.92 16.68
CA GLU A 73 -8.40 -0.41 17.05
C GLU A 73 -9.50 -1.49 16.96
N LYS A 74 -10.73 -1.18 17.41
CA LYS A 74 -11.89 -2.06 17.21
C LYS A 74 -12.18 -2.26 15.71
N LEU A 75 -12.12 -1.20 14.92
CA LEU A 75 -12.34 -1.26 13.48
C LEU A 75 -11.28 -2.14 12.80
N ARG A 76 -9.99 -1.99 13.15
CA ARG A 76 -8.88 -2.82 12.66
C ARG A 76 -9.12 -4.31 12.85
N LYS A 77 -9.56 -4.72 14.06
CA LYS A 77 -9.87 -6.13 14.36
C LYS A 77 -11.03 -6.68 13.52
N ILE A 78 -12.03 -5.86 13.21
CA ILE A 78 -13.12 -6.25 12.31
C ILE A 78 -12.58 -6.34 10.87
N TYR A 79 -11.73 -5.39 10.49
CA TYR A 79 -11.14 -5.27 9.18
C TYR A 79 -10.25 -6.45 8.79
N MET A 80 -9.44 -6.98 9.72
CA MET A 80 -8.63 -8.17 9.50
C MET A 80 -9.43 -9.37 8.96
N ARG A 81 -10.67 -9.55 9.44
CA ARG A 81 -11.56 -10.62 8.96
C ARG A 81 -12.04 -10.42 7.53
N VAL A 82 -12.01 -9.19 7.01
CA VAL A 82 -12.30 -8.91 5.60
C VAL A 82 -11.20 -9.47 4.73
N ILE A 83 -9.93 -9.28 5.13
CA ILE A 83 -8.74 -9.74 4.40
C ILE A 83 -8.68 -11.26 4.34
N GLU A 84 -9.01 -11.95 5.44
CA GLU A 84 -9.12 -13.42 5.47
C GLU A 84 -10.09 -13.95 4.38
N GLY A 85 -11.10 -13.16 4.01
CA GLY A 85 -12.06 -13.50 2.96
C GLY A 85 -11.50 -13.45 1.54
N PHE A 86 -10.46 -12.66 1.28
CA PHE A 86 -9.89 -12.51 -0.07
C PHE A 86 -9.20 -13.79 -0.57
N PHE A 87 -8.62 -14.56 0.34
CA PHE A 87 -7.81 -15.73 0.01
C PHE A 87 -8.53 -17.06 0.25
N CYS A 88 -9.86 -17.03 0.44
CA CYS A 88 -10.66 -18.23 0.67
C CYS A 88 -11.63 -18.50 -0.49
N ILE A 89 -12.32 -19.65 -0.46
CA ILE A 89 -13.32 -20.01 -1.46
C ILE A 89 -14.44 -18.94 -1.46
N PRO A 90 -14.73 -18.28 -2.60
CA PRO A 90 -15.67 -17.17 -2.68
C PRO A 90 -17.14 -17.66 -2.72
N SER A 91 -17.50 -18.54 -1.78
CA SER A 91 -18.86 -19.02 -1.60
C SER A 91 -19.25 -19.01 -0.12
N PRO A 92 -20.30 -18.27 0.26
CA PRO A 92 -20.74 -18.21 1.65
C PRO A 92 -21.38 -19.52 2.12
N ILE A 93 -21.73 -20.41 1.20
CA ILE A 93 -22.26 -21.75 1.48
C ILE A 93 -21.11 -22.66 1.91
N PHE A 94 -20.00 -22.65 1.17
CA PHE A 94 -18.87 -23.57 1.35
C PHE A 94 -17.74 -23.03 2.24
N SER A 95 -17.70 -21.72 2.52
CA SER A 95 -16.67 -21.08 3.33
C SER A 95 -17.26 -20.23 4.45
N ILE A 96 -17.11 -20.70 5.69
CA ILE A 96 -17.45 -19.93 6.90
C ILE A 96 -16.61 -18.64 6.96
N THR A 97 -15.35 -18.71 6.54
CA THR A 97 -14.43 -17.56 6.45
C THR A 97 -14.99 -16.51 5.49
N TYR A 98 -15.44 -16.91 4.30
CA TYR A 98 -16.04 -15.97 3.34
C TYR A 98 -17.32 -15.35 3.86
N ARG A 99 -18.19 -16.15 4.51
CA ARG A 99 -19.42 -15.65 5.14
C ARG A 99 -19.12 -14.62 6.23
N ARG A 100 -18.12 -14.88 7.08
CA ARG A 100 -17.65 -13.96 8.12
C ARG A 100 -17.06 -12.69 7.50
N ALA A 101 -16.26 -12.81 6.45
CA ALA A 101 -15.66 -11.68 5.75
C ALA A 101 -16.71 -10.75 5.13
N ILE A 102 -17.76 -11.31 4.50
CA ILE A 102 -18.89 -10.51 3.99
C ILE A 102 -19.58 -9.74 5.13
N LYS A 103 -19.85 -10.41 6.25
CA LYS A 103 -20.46 -9.76 7.43
C LYS A 103 -19.57 -8.66 8.00
N SER A 104 -18.26 -8.91 8.10
CA SER A 104 -17.29 -7.91 8.54
C SER A 104 -17.20 -6.74 7.57
N ARG A 105 -17.20 -6.97 6.24
CA ARG A 105 -17.19 -5.90 5.24
C ARG A 105 -18.39 -4.97 5.42
N LYS A 106 -19.59 -5.52 5.64
CA LYS A 106 -20.80 -4.71 5.91
C LYS A 106 -20.62 -3.82 7.15
N ARG A 107 -20.12 -4.38 8.25
CA ARG A 107 -19.86 -3.60 9.49
C ARG A 107 -18.81 -2.52 9.31
N VAL A 108 -17.74 -2.79 8.56
CA VAL A 108 -16.73 -1.77 8.23
C VAL A 108 -17.34 -0.68 7.36
N ALA A 109 -18.09 -1.05 6.33
CA ALA A 109 -18.77 -0.09 5.46
C ALA A 109 -19.73 0.79 6.26
N GLU A 110 -20.60 0.22 7.10
CA GLU A 110 -21.51 0.96 7.99
C GLU A 110 -20.76 1.95 8.89
N ALA A 111 -19.66 1.52 9.53
CA ALA A 111 -18.85 2.38 10.37
C ALA A 111 -18.24 3.56 9.59
N LEU A 112 -17.74 3.30 8.38
CA LEU A 112 -17.18 4.33 7.51
C LEU A 112 -18.28 5.24 6.93
N SER A 113 -19.46 4.72 6.61
CA SER A 113 -20.60 5.51 6.15
C SER A 113 -21.01 6.57 7.16
N LEU A 114 -20.96 6.25 8.46
CA LEU A 114 -21.22 7.23 9.52
C LEU A 114 -20.20 8.37 9.51
N VAL A 115 -18.92 8.03 9.36
CA VAL A 115 -17.83 9.03 9.24
C VAL A 115 -18.02 9.89 8.00
N VAL A 116 -18.29 9.29 6.83
CA VAL A 116 -18.50 10.00 5.57
C VAL A 116 -19.68 10.96 5.66
N ARG A 117 -20.82 10.53 6.21
CA ARG A 117 -22.01 11.37 6.38
C ARG A 117 -21.75 12.56 7.30
N GLU A 118 -21.04 12.35 8.41
CA GLU A 118 -20.73 13.44 9.32
C GLU A 118 -19.75 14.44 8.69
N ARG A 119 -18.71 13.93 8.03
CA ARG A 119 -17.72 14.75 7.31
C ARG A 119 -18.34 15.54 6.15
N ARG A 120 -19.39 15.02 5.51
CA ARG A 120 -20.15 15.74 4.48
C ARG A 120 -20.91 16.94 5.08
N LYS A 121 -21.61 16.74 6.20
CA LYS A 121 -22.28 17.84 6.93
C LYS A 121 -21.29 18.90 7.43
N GLU A 122 -20.12 18.50 7.91
CA GLU A 122 -19.05 19.42 8.30
C GLU A 122 -18.56 20.25 7.10
N SER A 123 -18.35 19.60 5.96
CA SER A 123 -17.91 20.26 4.73
C SER A 123 -18.94 21.28 4.22
N GLU A 124 -20.24 20.97 4.32
CA GLU A 124 -21.34 21.89 3.99
C GLU A 124 -21.34 23.13 4.90
N LYS A 125 -20.83 23.01 6.14
CA LYS A 125 -20.62 24.11 7.09
C LYS A 125 -19.28 24.82 6.90
N GLY A 126 -18.49 24.47 5.88
CA GLY A 126 -17.19 25.07 5.60
C GLY A 126 -16.00 24.47 6.37
N LEU A 127 -16.22 23.41 7.17
CA LEU A 127 -15.16 22.74 7.94
C LEU A 127 -14.48 21.65 7.08
N LYS A 128 -13.56 22.08 6.21
CA LYS A 128 -12.76 21.16 5.38
C LYS A 128 -11.49 20.73 6.10
N LYS A 129 -11.13 19.45 5.95
CA LYS A 129 -9.81 18.91 6.37
C LYS A 129 -8.99 18.64 5.11
N ASN A 130 -7.67 18.56 5.26
CA ASN A 130 -6.77 18.22 4.17
C ASN A 130 -6.50 16.71 4.15
N ASP A 131 -7.53 15.92 3.82
CA ASP A 131 -7.45 14.45 3.71
C ASP A 131 -8.03 13.92 2.39
N MET A 132 -7.87 12.62 2.15
CA MET A 132 -8.38 12.00 0.92
C MET A 132 -9.90 12.09 0.82
N LEU A 133 -10.61 12.01 1.95
CA LEU A 133 -12.06 12.13 1.96
C LEU A 133 -12.53 13.52 1.49
N ALA A 134 -11.88 14.59 1.93
CA ALA A 134 -12.20 15.94 1.45
C ALA A 134 -11.98 16.09 -0.07
N ALA A 135 -10.89 15.54 -0.59
CA ALA A 135 -10.65 15.56 -2.04
C ALA A 135 -11.61 14.67 -2.83
N LEU A 136 -12.13 13.58 -2.22
CA LEU A 136 -13.19 12.78 -2.82
C LEU A 136 -14.50 13.57 -2.94
N PHE A 137 -14.84 14.36 -1.93
CA PHE A 137 -16.00 15.26 -1.99
C PHE A 137 -15.86 16.35 -3.05
N ASP A 138 -14.65 16.91 -3.20
CA ASP A 138 -14.37 17.97 -4.19
C ASP A 138 -14.20 17.44 -5.62
N SER A 139 -14.20 16.12 -5.82
CA SER A 139 -14.02 15.51 -7.13
C SER A 139 -15.34 15.22 -7.86
N ASN A 140 -15.40 15.58 -9.14
CA ASN A 140 -16.56 15.28 -10.00
C ASN A 140 -16.62 13.77 -10.31
N GLY A 141 -17.74 13.11 -10.04
CA GLY A 141 -17.96 11.69 -10.33
C GLY A 141 -18.17 11.42 -11.82
N CYS A 142 -18.38 10.16 -12.21
CA CYS A 142 -18.49 9.75 -13.63
C CYS A 142 -19.94 9.78 -14.18
N GLY A 143 -20.89 10.39 -13.48
CA GLY A 143 -22.31 10.37 -13.87
C GLY A 143 -22.66 11.39 -14.95
N GLY A 144 -22.89 10.94 -16.19
CA GLY A 144 -23.49 11.71 -17.29
C GLY A 144 -22.52 12.11 -18.40
N GLY A 145 -22.84 11.75 -19.64
CA GLY A 145 -22.13 12.21 -20.84
C GLY A 145 -22.08 13.74 -20.94
N ASP A 146 -21.05 14.23 -21.62
CA ASP A 146 -20.76 15.63 -21.93
C ASP A 146 -21.22 16.69 -20.90
N GLY A 147 -20.29 17.06 -20.01
CA GLY A 147 -20.28 18.43 -19.47
C GLY A 147 -20.77 18.66 -18.03
N GLY A 148 -21.01 17.63 -17.21
CA GLY A 148 -21.41 17.87 -15.81
C GLY A 148 -21.57 16.61 -14.96
N GLY A 149 -20.45 15.97 -14.60
CA GLY A 149 -20.47 14.76 -13.78
C GLY A 149 -20.83 15.04 -12.32
N ALA A 150 -22.00 14.58 -11.84
CA ALA A 150 -22.35 14.62 -10.41
C ALA A 150 -21.24 13.96 -9.56
N GLY A 151 -20.92 14.54 -8.40
CA GLY A 151 -19.89 14.05 -7.46
C GLY A 151 -20.10 12.59 -7.02
N PHE A 152 -19.09 11.98 -6.39
CA PHE A 152 -19.22 10.61 -5.89
C PHE A 152 -20.34 10.48 -4.83
N THR A 153 -21.11 9.41 -4.95
CA THR A 153 -22.09 9.01 -3.93
C THR A 153 -21.39 8.57 -2.65
N ASP A 154 -22.07 8.66 -1.51
CA ASP A 154 -21.51 8.17 -0.23
C ASP A 154 -21.11 6.69 -0.30
N ASP A 155 -21.91 5.87 -0.98
CA ASP A 155 -21.62 4.44 -1.12
C ASP A 155 -20.37 4.19 -1.96
N GLU A 156 -20.16 4.93 -3.05
CA GLU A 156 -18.94 4.85 -3.85
C GLU A 156 -17.69 5.28 -3.06
N ILE A 157 -17.81 6.35 -2.26
CA ILE A 157 -16.74 6.83 -1.39
C ILE A 157 -16.40 5.76 -0.34
N VAL A 158 -17.42 5.19 0.32
CA VAL A 158 -17.22 4.15 1.34
C VAL A 158 -16.57 2.90 0.74
N ASP A 159 -17.05 2.43 -0.41
CA ASP A 159 -16.44 1.27 -1.08
C ASP A 159 -14.98 1.54 -1.50
N PHE A 160 -14.68 2.79 -1.88
CA PHE A 160 -13.31 3.19 -2.19
C PHE A 160 -12.41 3.20 -0.94
N LEU A 161 -12.88 3.80 0.16
CA LEU A 161 -12.16 3.81 1.44
C LEU A 161 -11.90 2.39 1.95
N VAL A 162 -12.90 1.50 1.89
CA VAL A 162 -12.73 0.08 2.24
C VAL A 162 -11.65 -0.56 1.38
N SER A 163 -11.62 -0.26 0.08
CA SER A 163 -10.63 -0.83 -0.85
C SER A 163 -9.21 -0.30 -0.60
N LEU A 164 -9.05 0.99 -0.31
CA LEU A 164 -7.75 1.60 -0.02
C LEU A 164 -7.16 1.11 1.30
N LEU A 165 -8.01 0.89 2.31
CA LEU A 165 -7.61 0.23 3.55
C LEU A 165 -7.01 -1.16 3.28
N VAL A 166 -7.44 -1.91 2.25
CA VAL A 166 -6.88 -3.25 1.96
C VAL A 166 -5.49 -3.07 1.38
N ALA A 167 -5.37 -2.14 0.42
CA ALA A 167 -4.18 -1.92 -0.37
C ALA A 167 -2.98 -1.48 0.49
N GLY A 168 -3.17 -0.51 1.39
CA GLY A 168 -2.09 0.08 2.19
C GLY A 168 -1.68 -0.73 3.42
N TYR A 169 -2.62 -1.47 4.00
CA TYR A 169 -2.44 -2.17 5.28
C TYR A 169 -1.65 -3.48 5.16
N ASP A 170 -2.13 -4.44 4.36
CA ASP A 170 -1.63 -5.83 4.41
C ASP A 170 -0.27 -5.97 3.71
N THR A 171 -0.10 -5.27 2.59
CA THR A 171 1.13 -5.31 1.79
C THR A 171 2.30 -4.65 2.52
N THR A 172 2.09 -3.45 3.05
CA THR A 172 3.13 -2.68 3.76
C THR A 172 3.52 -3.37 5.07
N SER A 173 2.56 -3.84 5.87
CA SER A 173 2.86 -4.52 7.14
C SER A 173 3.63 -5.83 6.93
N THR A 174 3.27 -6.60 5.89
CA THR A 174 4.03 -7.80 5.51
C THR A 174 5.44 -7.44 5.04
N THR A 175 5.59 -6.37 4.25
CA THR A 175 6.92 -5.86 3.81
C THR A 175 7.78 -5.48 5.00
N MET A 176 7.26 -4.69 5.94
CA MET A 176 7.98 -4.27 7.15
C MET A 176 8.42 -5.49 7.98
N THR A 177 7.52 -6.45 8.19
CA THR A 177 7.80 -7.67 8.95
C THR A 177 8.92 -8.48 8.31
N LEU A 178 8.88 -8.66 6.98
CA LEU A 178 9.91 -9.39 6.25
C LEU A 178 11.23 -8.63 6.16
N ALA A 179 11.20 -7.30 6.03
CA ALA A 179 12.40 -6.48 6.08
C ALA A 179 13.16 -6.73 7.40
N VAL A 180 12.47 -6.62 8.53
CA VAL A 180 13.08 -6.89 9.85
C VAL A 180 13.62 -8.32 9.90
N LYS A 181 12.85 -9.32 9.46
CA LYS A 181 13.31 -10.72 9.43
C LYS A 181 14.60 -10.89 8.62
N PHE A 182 14.66 -10.34 7.41
CA PHE A 182 15.82 -10.46 6.54
C PHE A 182 17.04 -9.72 7.08
N ILE A 183 16.84 -8.53 7.64
CA ILE A 183 17.90 -7.73 8.26
C ILE A 183 18.44 -8.46 9.51
N THR A 184 17.58 -9.05 10.34
CA THR A 184 18.02 -9.82 11.52
C THR A 184 18.81 -11.07 11.16
N ASP A 185 18.52 -11.67 10.01
CA ASP A 185 19.27 -12.82 9.49
C ASP A 185 20.57 -12.41 8.77
N THR A 186 20.78 -11.10 8.52
CA THR A 186 21.91 -10.57 7.75
C THR A 186 22.66 -9.49 8.57
N PRO A 187 23.50 -9.89 9.55
CA PRO A 187 24.12 -8.95 10.50
C PRO A 187 24.92 -7.82 9.86
N LEU A 188 25.58 -8.08 8.72
CA LEU A 188 26.32 -7.07 7.97
C LEU A 188 25.41 -5.96 7.42
N ALA A 189 24.21 -6.33 6.92
CA ALA A 189 23.24 -5.35 6.44
C ALA A 189 22.66 -4.55 7.61
N LEU A 190 22.43 -5.18 8.76
CA LEU A 190 22.01 -4.47 9.97
C LEU A 190 23.07 -3.46 10.43
N ALA A 191 24.36 -3.84 10.43
CA ALA A 191 25.44 -2.95 10.81
C ALA A 191 25.50 -1.71 9.91
N GLN A 192 25.48 -1.90 8.59
CA GLN A 192 25.50 -0.79 7.64
C GLN A 192 24.26 0.11 7.71
N LEU A 193 23.06 -0.45 7.96
CA LEU A 193 21.86 0.35 8.22
C LEU A 193 21.99 1.20 9.48
N LYS A 194 22.59 0.65 10.54
CA LYS A 194 22.84 1.40 11.77
C LYS A 194 23.82 2.53 11.52
N ASP A 195 24.93 2.28 10.83
CA ASP A 195 25.89 3.32 10.48
C ASP A 195 25.23 4.45 9.66
N GLU A 196 24.44 4.12 8.63
CA GLU A 196 23.68 5.09 7.83
C GLU A 196 22.73 5.94 8.70
N HIS A 197 21.96 5.31 9.59
CA HIS A 197 21.00 6.02 10.42
C HIS A 197 21.62 6.79 11.59
N ASP A 198 22.74 6.32 12.13
CA ASP A 198 23.50 7.01 13.18
C ASP A 198 24.13 8.30 12.62
N GLU A 199 24.65 8.27 11.39
CA GLU A 199 25.14 9.46 10.68
C GLU A 199 24.02 10.49 10.43
N ILE A 200 22.83 10.03 10.01
CA ILE A 200 21.67 10.90 9.85
C ILE A 200 21.28 11.50 11.21
N ARG A 201 21.26 10.69 12.27
CA ARG A 201 20.83 11.12 13.60
C ARG A 201 21.81 12.10 14.24
N ALA A 202 23.12 11.92 14.04
CA ALA A 202 24.16 12.81 14.56
C ALA A 202 24.02 14.26 14.05
N ARG A 203 23.39 14.47 12.89
CA ARG A 203 23.11 15.80 12.33
C ARG A 203 21.85 16.47 12.91
N LYS A 204 21.14 15.83 13.83
CA LYS A 204 19.83 16.29 14.34
C LYS A 204 19.80 16.34 15.87
N ALA A 205 18.91 17.18 16.40
CA ALA A 205 18.61 17.18 17.83
C ALA A 205 17.95 15.86 18.28
N ALA A 206 18.16 15.48 19.54
CA ALA A 206 17.77 14.20 20.12
C ALA A 206 16.26 13.87 20.09
N SER A 207 15.40 14.80 19.71
CA SER A 207 13.94 14.62 19.57
C SER A 207 13.39 15.10 18.22
N ALA A 208 14.24 15.61 17.32
CA ALA A 208 13.79 16.12 16.03
C ALA A 208 13.12 15.01 15.20
N SER A 209 12.03 15.38 14.52
CA SER A 209 11.34 14.53 13.55
C SER A 209 12.19 14.33 12.29
N LEU A 210 11.92 13.26 11.56
CA LEU A 210 12.54 13.06 10.25
C LEU A 210 11.99 14.07 9.24
N GLU A 211 12.88 14.59 8.40
CA GLU A 211 12.58 15.49 7.30
C GLU A 211 12.86 14.82 5.96
N TRP A 212 12.31 15.39 4.88
CA TRP A 212 12.48 14.84 3.53
C TRP A 212 13.95 14.74 3.10
N VAL A 213 14.80 15.65 3.58
CA VAL A 213 16.24 15.61 3.32
C VAL A 213 16.90 14.39 3.96
N ASP A 214 16.43 13.97 5.14
CA ASP A 214 16.93 12.79 5.84
C ASP A 214 16.54 11.53 5.07
N TYR A 215 15.27 11.42 4.64
CA TYR A 215 14.80 10.30 3.85
C TYR A 215 15.61 10.12 2.56
N LYS A 216 15.92 11.22 1.86
CA LYS A 216 16.79 11.18 0.67
C LYS A 216 18.24 10.78 0.97
N SER A 217 18.65 10.86 2.22
CA SER A 217 19.98 10.49 2.70
C SER A 217 20.05 9.04 3.18
N MET A 218 19.09 8.18 2.82
CA MET A 218 19.04 6.75 3.19
C MET A 218 19.25 5.80 1.98
N PRO A 219 20.35 5.91 1.21
CA PRO A 219 20.56 5.12 -0.01
C PRO A 219 20.64 3.60 0.24
N PHE A 220 21.26 3.16 1.33
CA PHE A 220 21.35 1.74 1.66
C PHE A 220 20.02 1.19 2.17
N THR A 221 19.25 1.98 2.93
CA THR A 221 17.86 1.65 3.25
C THR A 221 17.03 1.38 1.99
N GLN A 222 17.21 2.17 0.91
CA GLN A 222 16.53 1.90 -0.36
C GLN A 222 16.96 0.56 -0.99
N CYS A 223 18.25 0.20 -0.89
CA CYS A 223 18.74 -1.10 -1.34
C CYS A 223 18.08 -2.26 -0.58
N VAL A 224 17.95 -2.13 0.75
CA VAL A 224 17.27 -3.09 1.62
C VAL A 224 15.78 -3.20 1.30
N ILE A 225 15.09 -2.08 1.06
CA ILE A 225 13.66 -2.07 0.68
C ILE A 225 13.47 -2.80 -0.66
N ASN A 226 14.29 -2.46 -1.67
CA ASN A 226 14.20 -3.08 -2.99
C ASN A 226 14.45 -4.59 -2.92
N GLU A 227 15.45 -5.02 -2.15
CA GLU A 227 15.75 -6.43 -1.99
C GLU A 227 14.66 -7.17 -1.19
N THR A 228 14.09 -6.52 -0.17
CA THR A 228 12.97 -7.07 0.58
C THR A 228 11.78 -7.32 -0.35
N LEU A 229 11.40 -6.33 -1.18
CA LEU A 229 10.30 -6.48 -2.13
C LEU A 229 10.58 -7.57 -3.18
N ARG A 230 11.81 -7.63 -3.70
CA ARG A 230 12.23 -8.64 -4.68
C ARG A 230 12.17 -10.06 -4.12
N VAL A 231 12.66 -10.29 -2.91
CA VAL A 231 12.71 -11.64 -2.30
C VAL A 231 11.34 -12.05 -1.76
N SER A 232 10.66 -11.14 -1.05
CA SER A 232 9.37 -11.43 -0.40
C SER A 232 8.27 -11.79 -1.38
N ASN A 233 8.23 -11.15 -2.55
CA ASN A 233 7.19 -11.38 -3.58
C ASN A 233 5.77 -11.39 -3.01
N ILE A 234 5.44 -10.42 -2.15
CA ILE A 234 4.14 -10.30 -1.47
C ILE A 234 2.98 -10.31 -2.47
N ILE A 235 3.15 -9.62 -3.60
CA ILE A 235 2.30 -9.76 -4.77
C ILE A 235 3.05 -10.60 -5.80
N SER A 236 2.67 -11.87 -5.94
CA SER A 236 3.38 -12.83 -6.79
C SER A 236 3.14 -12.64 -8.29
N GLY A 237 2.07 -11.95 -8.66
CA GLY A 237 1.73 -11.66 -10.04
C GLY A 237 0.42 -10.91 -10.21
N VAL A 238 0.08 -10.63 -11.46
CA VAL A 238 -1.14 -9.91 -11.82
C VAL A 238 -1.93 -10.65 -12.88
N PHE A 239 -3.25 -10.67 -12.73
CA PHE A 239 -4.15 -11.21 -13.74
C PHE A 239 -4.49 -10.15 -14.79
N ARG A 240 -4.55 -10.58 -16.05
CA ARG A 240 -4.99 -9.81 -17.21
C ARG A 240 -5.95 -10.64 -18.04
N ARG A 241 -6.72 -9.99 -18.91
CA ARG A 241 -7.54 -10.64 -19.93
C ARG A 241 -7.15 -10.10 -21.28
N ALA A 242 -6.80 -10.97 -22.22
CA ALA A 242 -6.46 -10.56 -23.58
C ALA A 242 -7.69 -9.91 -24.24
N MET A 243 -7.57 -8.65 -24.67
CA MET A 243 -8.67 -7.91 -25.28
C MET A 243 -8.80 -8.16 -26.78
N LYS A 244 -7.71 -8.62 -27.40
CA LYS A 244 -7.56 -9.08 -28.78
C LYS A 244 -6.60 -10.28 -28.80
N ASP A 245 -6.44 -10.92 -29.95
CA ASP A 245 -5.38 -11.92 -30.15
C ASP A 245 -4.02 -11.22 -30.04
N VAL A 246 -3.09 -11.85 -29.33
CA VAL A 246 -1.74 -11.30 -29.09
C VAL A 246 -0.68 -12.36 -29.36
N ASP A 247 0.25 -12.07 -30.26
CA ASP A 247 1.38 -12.94 -30.53
C ASP A 247 2.59 -12.56 -29.66
N ILE A 248 3.11 -13.50 -28.89
CA ILE A 248 4.29 -13.32 -28.03
C ILE A 248 5.24 -14.48 -28.24
N LYS A 249 6.46 -14.18 -28.72
CA LYS A 249 7.54 -15.18 -28.92
C LYS A 249 7.08 -16.43 -29.71
N GLY A 250 6.26 -16.22 -30.75
CA GLY A 250 5.73 -17.30 -31.59
C GLY A 250 4.50 -18.03 -31.04
N TYR A 251 3.98 -17.63 -29.88
CA TYR A 251 2.73 -18.15 -29.32
C TYR A 251 1.60 -17.14 -29.50
N THR A 252 0.47 -17.57 -30.04
CA THR A 252 -0.76 -16.77 -30.10
C THR A 252 -1.56 -16.96 -28.82
N ILE A 253 -1.84 -15.87 -28.12
CA ILE A 253 -2.75 -15.80 -26.97
C ILE A 253 -4.12 -15.34 -27.51
N PRO A 254 -5.13 -16.22 -27.55
CA PRO A 254 -6.43 -15.85 -28.10
C PRO A 254 -7.14 -14.80 -27.25
N ARG A 255 -7.93 -13.94 -27.91
CA ARG A 255 -8.83 -12.97 -27.29
C ARG A 255 -9.70 -13.65 -26.24
N GLY A 256 -9.85 -12.98 -25.10
CA GLY A 256 -10.66 -13.44 -23.99
C GLY A 256 -9.92 -14.33 -23.00
N SER A 257 -8.72 -14.83 -23.34
CA SER A 257 -7.88 -15.64 -22.45
C SER A 257 -7.50 -14.87 -21.19
N LYS A 258 -7.47 -15.56 -20.05
CA LYS A 258 -6.92 -15.03 -18.79
C LYS A 258 -5.43 -15.30 -18.76
N VAL A 259 -4.64 -14.25 -18.61
CA VAL A 259 -3.18 -14.33 -18.56
C VAL A 259 -2.75 -13.97 -17.15
N PHE A 260 -1.87 -14.77 -16.55
CA PHE A 260 -1.26 -14.46 -15.27
C PHE A 260 0.21 -14.11 -15.49
N THR A 261 0.58 -12.86 -15.23
CA THR A 261 1.97 -12.44 -15.32
C THR A 261 2.63 -12.63 -13.97
N SER A 262 3.55 -13.60 -13.90
CA SER A 262 4.29 -13.94 -12.69
C SER A 262 5.45 -12.97 -12.47
N LEU A 263 5.31 -12.06 -11.51
CA LEU A 263 6.39 -11.19 -11.05
C LEU A 263 7.45 -12.02 -10.32
N ARG A 264 7.00 -13.01 -9.54
CA ARG A 264 7.88 -13.94 -8.81
C ARG A 264 8.84 -14.68 -9.73
N ALA A 265 8.39 -15.09 -10.92
CA ALA A 265 9.25 -15.77 -11.89
C ALA A 265 10.40 -14.87 -12.36
N VAL A 266 10.16 -13.56 -12.52
CA VAL A 266 11.18 -12.59 -12.92
C VAL A 266 12.14 -12.33 -11.76
N HIS A 267 11.59 -12.05 -10.57
CA HIS A 267 12.37 -11.70 -9.38
C HIS A 267 13.26 -12.83 -8.87
N LEU A 268 12.84 -14.10 -9.02
CA LEU A 268 13.56 -15.27 -8.52
C LEU A 268 14.28 -16.07 -9.62
N SER A 269 14.38 -15.53 -10.83
CA SER A 269 15.15 -16.15 -11.91
C SER A 269 16.65 -15.93 -11.73
N GLN A 270 17.43 -17.01 -11.83
CA GLN A 270 18.90 -16.95 -11.81
C GLN A 270 19.47 -16.22 -13.03
N ASP A 271 18.73 -16.22 -14.15
CA ASP A 271 19.13 -15.49 -15.37
C ASP A 271 19.09 -13.98 -15.16
N ASN A 272 18.24 -13.50 -14.25
CA ASN A 272 18.08 -12.08 -13.94
C ASN A 272 18.88 -11.66 -12.69
N PHE A 273 18.93 -12.52 -11.67
CA PHE A 273 19.54 -12.24 -10.38
C PHE A 273 20.41 -13.42 -9.95
N LYS A 274 21.73 -13.22 -9.91
CA LYS A 274 22.64 -14.21 -9.31
C LYS A 274 22.25 -14.47 -7.85
N ASP A 275 22.18 -15.74 -7.49
CA ASP A 275 21.75 -16.20 -6.17
C ASP A 275 20.37 -15.65 -5.81
N ALA A 276 19.41 -15.69 -6.75
CA ALA A 276 18.13 -14.99 -6.67
C ALA A 276 17.31 -15.23 -5.39
N ARG A 277 17.52 -16.33 -4.68
CA ARG A 277 16.80 -16.64 -3.43
C ARG A 277 17.50 -16.13 -2.17
N VAL A 278 18.74 -15.66 -2.29
CA VAL A 278 19.51 -15.06 -1.22
C VAL A 278 19.12 -13.59 -1.11
N PHE A 279 18.91 -13.12 0.12
CA PHE A 279 18.74 -11.72 0.44
C PHE A 279 20.11 -11.03 0.42
N ASP A 280 20.34 -10.21 -0.60
CA ASP A 280 21.59 -9.48 -0.81
C ASP A 280 21.26 -8.03 -1.21
N PRO A 281 21.19 -7.09 -0.26
CA PRO A 281 20.92 -5.68 -0.53
C PRO A 281 21.99 -5.01 -1.41
N TRP A 282 23.25 -5.43 -1.31
CA TRP A 282 24.38 -4.82 -2.01
C TRP A 282 24.29 -4.97 -3.53
N ARG A 283 23.46 -5.89 -4.04
CA ARG A 283 23.16 -5.98 -5.47
C ARG A 283 22.59 -4.69 -6.05
N TRP A 284 21.98 -3.85 -5.21
CA TRP A 284 21.38 -2.59 -5.63
C TRP A 284 22.36 -1.39 -5.56
N GLU A 285 23.47 -1.48 -4.82
CA GLU A 285 24.43 -0.37 -4.66
C GLU A 285 25.14 0.03 -5.97
N LYS A 286 25.31 -0.90 -6.92
CA LYS A 286 26.01 -0.67 -8.19
C LYS A 286 25.09 -0.65 -9.41
N THR A 287 23.78 -0.64 -9.19
CA THR A 287 22.84 -0.75 -10.30
C THR A 287 22.52 0.63 -10.87
N SER A 288 23.33 1.08 -11.82
CA SER A 288 23.01 2.21 -12.72
C SER A 288 22.03 1.83 -13.84
N ASP A 289 21.48 0.60 -13.81
CA ASP A 289 20.59 0.06 -14.84
C ASP A 289 19.10 0.28 -14.48
N PRO A 290 18.40 1.22 -15.13
CA PRO A 290 17.00 1.51 -14.88
C PRO A 290 16.05 0.34 -15.22
N THR A 291 16.50 -0.69 -15.95
CA THR A 291 15.68 -1.86 -16.29
C THR A 291 15.45 -2.80 -15.10
N LYS A 292 16.37 -2.85 -14.12
CA LYS A 292 16.21 -3.64 -12.89
C LYS A 292 15.21 -3.00 -11.92
N PHE A 293 15.12 -1.67 -11.90
CA PHE A 293 14.07 -0.95 -11.18
C PHE A 293 12.68 -1.16 -11.82
N HIS A 294 12.63 -1.23 -13.16
CA HIS A 294 11.43 -1.62 -13.90
C HIS A 294 11.03 -3.10 -13.71
N ALA A 295 11.90 -3.95 -13.17
CA ALA A 295 11.54 -5.34 -12.86
C ALA A 295 10.58 -5.43 -11.67
N ILE A 296 10.72 -4.53 -10.67
CA ILE A 296 9.87 -4.53 -9.45
C ILE A 296 8.45 -4.04 -9.75
N TRP A 297 8.29 -3.00 -10.59
CA TRP A 297 6.98 -2.40 -10.91
C TRP A 297 6.76 -2.05 -12.39
N GLY A 298 7.83 -1.88 -13.16
CA GLY A 298 7.81 -1.23 -14.48
C GLY A 298 7.18 -2.04 -15.62
N ARG A 299 7.34 -3.37 -15.66
CA ARG A 299 6.68 -4.17 -16.71
C ARG A 299 5.15 -4.27 -16.56
N ALA A 300 4.59 -3.86 -15.44
CA ALA A 300 3.13 -3.74 -15.29
C ALA A 300 2.56 -2.58 -16.12
N LYS A 301 3.37 -1.53 -16.39
CA LYS A 301 2.97 -0.33 -17.15
C LYS A 301 2.99 -0.60 -18.67
N GLU A 302 4.00 -1.32 -19.18
CA GLU A 302 4.03 -1.76 -20.59
C GLU A 302 2.87 -2.71 -20.92
N MET A 303 2.48 -3.58 -19.98
CA MET A 303 1.29 -4.43 -20.12
C MET A 303 -0.05 -3.71 -19.86
N SER A 304 -0.04 -2.44 -19.43
CA SER A 304 -1.27 -1.64 -19.31
C SER A 304 -1.65 -0.94 -20.62
N GLY A 305 -0.75 -0.98 -21.62
CA GLY A 305 -1.02 -0.64 -23.01
C GLY A 305 -1.47 -1.83 -23.87
N LEU A 306 -1.65 -3.02 -23.27
CA LEU A 306 -2.20 -4.24 -23.91
C LEU A 306 -3.66 -4.51 -23.49
#